data_AF-X1Q6C8-F1
#
_entry.id   AF-X1Q6C8-F1
#
_cell.length_a   1.000
_cell.length_b   1.000
_cell.length_c   1.000
_cell.angle_alpha   90.00
_cell.angle_beta   90.00
_cell.angle_gamma   90.00
#
_symmetry.space_group_name_H-M   'P 1'
#
loop_
_entity.id
_entity.type
_entity.pdbx_description
1 polymer ?
#
loop_
_entity_poly.entity_id
_entity_poly.type
_entity_poly.pdbx_seq_one_letter_code
_entity_poly.pdbx_strand_id
1 'polypeptide(L)'
;MEMSTIKKNVLIITERFFPEEFGINDLAIAWQAKGYEVAVLTQAPSYPFDKVYEGYKNKLFQREINYPKQPWAEMGKSCMHLNNVLPKSALGENG
;
A
#
# COMPACT_ATOMS: atom_id res chain seq x y z
N MET A 1 37.63 -3.40 3.21
CA MET A 1 36.80 -4.47 2.65
C MET A 1 35.36 -4.12 2.96
N GLU A 2 34.66 -3.54 1.98
CA GLU A 2 33.26 -3.12 2.14
C GLU A 2 32.41 -4.40 2.16
N MET A 3 31.77 -4.71 3.29
CA MET A 3 30.83 -5.83 3.36
C MET A 3 29.56 -5.41 2.63
N SER A 4 29.32 -5.99 1.45
CA SER A 4 28.05 -5.86 0.75
C SER A 4 26.95 -6.54 1.57
N THR A 5 26.34 -5.78 2.49
CA THR A 5 25.18 -6.28 3.23
C THR A 5 24.04 -6.51 2.25
N ILE A 6 23.63 -7.76 2.08
CA ILE A 6 22.47 -8.12 1.28
C ILE A 6 21.26 -7.34 1.83
N LYS A 7 20.76 -6.41 1.03
CA LYS A 7 19.55 -5.65 1.36
C LYS A 7 18.36 -6.62 1.34
N LYS A 8 17.68 -6.74 2.48
CA LYS A 8 16.56 -7.69 2.64
C LYS A 8 15.26 -7.07 2.12
N ASN A 9 14.59 -7.74 1.19
CA ASN A 9 13.32 -7.29 0.60
C ASN A 9 12.12 -7.86 1.37
N VAL A 10 11.07 -7.07 1.53
CA VAL A 10 9.80 -7.41 2.19
C VAL A 10 8.65 -6.95 1.29
N LEU A 11 7.70 -7.84 1.01
CA LEU A 11 6.43 -7.50 0.40
C LEU A 11 5.32 -7.66 1.44
N ILE A 12 4.62 -6.57 1.74
CA ILE A 12 3.42 -6.57 2.58
C ILE A 12 2.21 -6.69 1.66
N ILE A 13 1.32 -7.63 1.95
CA ILE A 13 0.02 -7.77 1.29
C ILE A 13 -1.04 -7.59 2.36
N THR A 14 -1.87 -6.56 2.23
CA THR A 14 -2.87 -6.20 3.25
C THR A 14 -4.08 -5.56 2.58
N GLU A 15 -5.27 -5.76 3.12
CA GLU A 15 -6.48 -5.14 2.57
C GLU A 15 -6.46 -3.61 2.70
N ARG A 16 -5.98 -3.12 3.85
CA ARG A 16 -5.94 -1.70 4.20
C ARG A 16 -4.52 -1.30 4.55
N PHE A 17 -4.18 -0.07 4.20
CA PHE A 17 -2.89 0.54 4.48
C PHE A 17 -3.05 2.07 4.46
N PHE A 18 -1.95 2.80 4.57
CA PHE A 18 -1.94 4.26 4.49
C PHE A 18 -2.79 4.78 3.31
N PRO A 19 -3.60 5.84 3.50
CA PRO A 19 -3.71 6.75 4.66
C PRO A 19 -4.56 6.23 5.82
N GLU A 20 -5.05 4.99 5.75
CA GLU A 20 -5.80 4.39 6.85
C GLU A 20 -4.81 3.89 7.91
N GLU A 21 -5.09 4.16 9.18
CA GLU A 21 -4.18 3.85 10.29
C GLU A 21 -4.46 2.46 10.87
N PHE A 22 -3.56 1.52 10.61
CA PHE A 22 -3.57 0.16 11.14
C PHE A 22 -2.17 -0.22 11.67
N GLY A 23 -2.07 -1.25 12.51
CA GLY A 23 -0.78 -1.67 13.07
C GLY A 23 0.26 -2.12 12.04
N ILE A 24 -0.16 -2.49 10.82
CA ILE A 24 0.73 -2.84 9.72
C ILE A 24 1.55 -1.63 9.22
N ASN A 25 1.02 -0.41 9.38
CA ASN A 25 1.72 0.82 9.03
C ASN A 25 2.97 0.99 9.89
N ASP A 26 2.84 0.82 11.21
CA ASP A 26 3.96 0.88 12.16
C ASP A 26 5.00 -0.21 11.88
N LEU A 27 4.56 -1.41 11.53
CA LEU A 27 5.44 -2.52 11.18
C LEU A 27 6.27 -2.22 9.92
N ALA A 28 5.65 -1.64 8.89
CA ALA A 28 6.32 -1.23 7.67
C ALA A 28 7.41 -0.18 7.96
N ILE A 29 7.10 0.81 8.82
CA ILE A 29 8.04 1.84 9.29
C ILE A 29 9.21 1.19 10.06
N ALA A 30 8.90 0.31 11.01
CA ALA A 30 9.91 -0.37 11.83
C ALA A 30 10.86 -1.25 10.99
N TRP A 31 10.36 -1.92 9.95
CA TRP A 31 11.19 -2.69 9.03
C TRP A 31 12.03 -1.79 8.13
N GLN A 32 11.50 -0.68 7.63
CA GLN A 32 12.29 0.29 6.87
C GLN A 32 13.43 0.87 7.72
N ALA A 33 13.16 1.23 8.98
CA ALA A 33 14.17 1.72 9.93
C ALA A 33 15.28 0.69 10.23
N LYS A 34 14.97 -0.61 10.10
CA LYS A 34 15.94 -1.71 10.21
C LYS A 34 16.73 -1.99 8.92
N GLY A 35 16.54 -1.18 7.87
CA GLY A 35 17.26 -1.30 6.60
C GLY A 35 16.62 -2.23 5.57
N TYR A 36 15.37 -2.67 5.79
CA TYR A 36 14.66 -3.49 4.82
C TYR A 36 14.13 -2.67 3.65
N GLU A 37 14.03 -3.33 2.51
CA GLU A 37 13.32 -2.83 1.34
C GLU A 37 11.87 -3.27 1.37
N VAL A 38 10.99 -2.38 1.80
CA VAL A 38 9.56 -2.67 1.94
C VAL A 38 8.80 -2.20 0.70
N ALA A 39 8.00 -3.09 0.13
CA ALA A 39 6.95 -2.79 -0.84
C ALA A 39 5.59 -3.20 -0.26
N VAL A 40 4.53 -2.49 -0.63
CA VAL A 40 3.17 -2.75 -0.14
C VAL A 40 2.24 -2.97 -1.32
N LEU A 41 1.44 -4.02 -1.25
CA LEU A 41 0.32 -4.30 -2.14
C LEU A 41 -0.96 -4.25 -1.30
N THR A 42 -1.82 -3.28 -1.57
CA THR A 42 -3.02 -3.02 -0.76
C THR A 42 -4.21 -2.57 -1.60
N GLN A 43 -5.41 -2.43 -1.03
CA GLN A 43 -6.53 -1.87 -1.79
C GLN A 43 -6.51 -0.35 -1.80
N ALA A 44 -7.21 0.28 -2.75
CA ALA A 44 -7.41 1.73 -2.65
C ALA A 44 -8.14 2.07 -1.34
N PRO A 45 -7.70 3.11 -0.61
CA PRO A 45 -8.24 3.44 0.70
C PRO A 45 -9.69 3.87 0.60
N SER A 46 -10.53 3.27 1.44
CA SER A 46 -11.99 3.46 1.42
C SER A 46 -12.63 3.40 2.80
N TYR A 47 -11.93 2.85 3.80
CA TYR A 47 -12.35 2.78 5.19
C TYR A 47 -12.37 4.17 5.85
N PRO A 48 -13.30 4.45 6.79
CA PRO A 48 -14.37 3.58 7.28
C PRO A 48 -15.67 3.63 6.47
N PHE A 49 -15.73 4.46 5.43
CA PHE A 49 -16.98 4.84 4.78
C PHE A 49 -17.29 4.08 3.49
N ASP A 50 -16.48 3.06 3.16
CA ASP A 50 -16.50 2.32 1.90
C ASP A 50 -16.52 3.22 0.66
N LYS A 51 -15.90 4.41 0.77
CA LYS A 51 -15.80 5.40 -0.30
C LYS A 51 -14.33 5.72 -0.55
N VAL A 52 -13.88 5.46 -1.77
CA VAL A 52 -12.49 5.74 -2.18
C VAL A 52 -12.15 7.21 -1.92
N TYR A 53 -11.00 7.43 -1.28
CA TYR A 53 -10.54 8.76 -0.89
C TYR A 53 -10.30 9.65 -2.11
N GLU A 54 -10.50 10.96 -1.96
CA GLU A 54 -10.22 11.93 -3.02
C GLU A 54 -8.74 11.89 -3.42
N GLY A 55 -8.46 11.92 -4.73
CA GLY A 55 -7.11 11.77 -5.27
C GLY A 55 -6.72 10.32 -5.56
N TYR A 56 -7.42 9.32 -5.02
CA TYR A 56 -7.26 7.92 -5.38
C TYR A 56 -8.14 7.59 -6.59
N LYS A 57 -7.60 6.83 -7.55
CA LYS A 57 -8.32 6.46 -8.77
C LYS A 57 -8.69 4.99 -8.72
N ASN A 58 -9.91 4.69 -9.15
CA ASN A 58 -10.36 3.32 -9.36
C ASN A 58 -9.81 2.76 -10.69
N LYS A 59 -8.49 2.59 -10.75
CA LYS A 59 -7.79 1.89 -11.83
C LYS A 59 -7.51 0.46 -11.40
N LEU A 60 -7.46 -0.48 -12.35
CA LEU A 60 -7.06 -1.86 -12.07
C LEU A 60 -5.75 -1.96 -11.26
N PHE A 61 -4.82 -1.05 -11.55
CA PHE A 61 -3.56 -0.92 -10.82
C PHE A 61 -3.17 0.55 -10.69
N GLN A 62 -2.71 0.94 -9.50
CA GLN A 62 -2.10 2.24 -9.24
C GLN A 62 -0.82 2.02 -8.44
N ARG A 63 0.31 2.55 -8.92
CA ARG A 63 1.60 2.53 -8.22
C ARG A 63 1.94 3.93 -7.72
N GLU A 64 2.16 4.06 -6.44
CA GLU A 64 2.60 5.29 -5.77
C GLU A 64 4.03 5.09 -5.28
N ILE A 65 4.97 5.84 -5.84
CA ILE A 65 6.40 5.71 -5.51
C ILE A 65 6.77 6.53 -4.26
N ASN A 66 5.97 7.56 -3.96
CA ASN A 66 6.14 8.45 -2.81
C ASN A 66 4.75 8.72 -2.21
N TYR A 67 4.52 8.25 -0.99
CA TYR A 67 3.32 8.64 -0.23
C TYR A 67 3.38 10.14 0.10
N PRO A 68 2.24 10.86 0.14
CA PRO A 68 2.22 12.27 0.50
C PRO A 68 2.80 12.46 1.91
N LYS A 69 3.97 13.13 1.96
CA LYS A 69 4.65 13.52 3.19
C LYS A 69 3.80 14.53 3.96
N GLN A 70 3.32 14.23 5.18
CA GLN A 70 3.25 15.13 6.36
C GLN A 70 2.95 14.33 7.66
N PRO A 71 3.59 14.62 8.83
CA PRO A 71 4.93 15.10 9.08
C PRO A 71 5.77 14.00 9.81
N TRP A 72 6.34 13.07 9.05
CA TRP A 72 7.45 12.20 9.49
C TRP A 72 8.20 11.76 8.25
N ALA A 73 9.50 12.03 8.25
CA ALA A 73 10.32 12.19 7.06
C ALA A 73 10.51 10.90 6.23
N GLU A 74 10.35 11.06 4.92
CA GLU A 74 10.99 10.25 3.87
C GLU A 74 10.69 8.74 3.81
N MET A 75 9.43 8.37 3.56
CA MET A 75 9.13 7.05 3.00
C MET A 75 9.54 7.00 1.52
N GLY A 76 10.81 6.68 1.26
CA GLY A 76 11.25 6.19 -0.04
C GLY A 76 10.85 4.73 -0.21
N LYS A 77 9.85 4.47 -1.07
CA LYS A 77 9.56 3.25 -1.88
C LYS A 77 8.07 3.07 -2.17
N SER A 78 7.77 2.19 -3.13
CA SER A 78 6.48 2.10 -3.79
C SER A 78 5.40 1.31 -3.05
N CYS A 79 4.20 1.88 -3.01
CA CYS A 79 2.95 1.16 -2.80
C CYS A 79 2.27 0.85 -4.13
N MET A 80 1.55 -0.27 -4.18
CA MET A 80 0.57 -0.55 -5.21
C MET A 80 -0.81 -0.73 -4.60
N HIS A 81 -1.76 0.08 -5.07
CA HIS A 81 -3.17 -0.02 -4.75
C HIS A 81 -3.87 -0.87 -5.83
N LEU A 82 -4.46 -1.99 -5.42
CA LEU A 82 -5.32 -2.89 -6.19
C LEU A 82 -6.78 -2.53 -5.95
N ASN A 83 -7.54 -2.34 -7.02
CA ASN A 83 -8.97 -2.25 -6.89
C ASN A 83 -9.58 -3.60 -7.24
N ASN A 84 -10.25 -4.26 -6.29
CA ASN A 84 -11.16 -5.37 -6.58
C ASN A 84 -12.46 -4.81 -7.19
N VAL A 85 -12.37 -4.22 -8.38
CA VAL A 85 -13.55 -4.09 -9.24
C VAL A 85 -13.59 -5.34 -10.09
N LEU A 86 -14.00 -6.45 -9.49
CA LEU A 86 -14.64 -7.47 -10.30
C LEU A 86 -15.89 -6.81 -10.88
N PRO A 87 -16.08 -6.77 -12.20
CA PRO A 87 -17.33 -6.26 -12.76
C PRO A 87 -18.46 -7.08 -12.14
N LYS A 88 -19.57 -6.42 -11.74
CA LYS A 88 -20.73 -7.13 -11.17
C LYS A 88 -21.24 -8.26 -12.07
N SER A 89 -20.92 -8.24 -13.37
CA SER A 89 -21.20 -9.34 -14.32
C SER A 89 -20.38 -10.62 -14.08
N ALA A 90 -19.35 -10.59 -13.23
CA ALA A 90 -18.55 -11.75 -12.82
C ALA A 90 -19.04 -12.41 -11.53
N LEU A 91 -19.99 -11.77 -10.83
CA LEU A 91 -20.78 -12.37 -9.76
C LEU A 91 -22.13 -12.66 -10.40
N GLY A 92 -22.52 -13.92 -10.58
CA GLY A 92 -23.75 -14.29 -11.28
C GLY A 92 -25.04 -13.88 -10.55
N GLU A 93 -25.27 -12.57 -10.41
CA GLU A 93 -26.51 -12.00 -9.91
C GLU A 93 -27.32 -11.51 -11.10
N ASN A 94 -28.28 -12.35 -11.51
CA ASN A 94 -29.27 -12.03 -12.52
C ASN A 94 -30.20 -10.91 -12.00
N GLY A 95 -30.31 -9.85 -12.78
CA GLY A 95 -31.40 -8.86 -12.73
C GLY A 95 -31.93 -8.64 -14.12
#